data_AF-A0A257TVS6-F1
#
_entry.id   AF-A0A257TVS6-F1
#
_cell.length_a   1.000
_cell.length_b   1.000
_cell.length_c   1.000
_cell.angle_alpha   90.00
_cell.angle_beta   90.00
_cell.angle_gamma   90.00
#
_symmetry.space_group_name_H-M   'P 1'
#
loop_
_entity.id
_entity.type
_entity.pdbx_description
1 polymer ?
#
loop_
_entity_poly.entity_id
_entity_poly.type
_entity_poly.pdbx_seq_one_letter_code
_entity_poly.pdbx_strand_id
1 'polypeptide(L)'
;EGKVPEARRREVMEFLTRANYGLLLGSFEFDVSDGEVRFKCSADLEDAELTHAQFSNLLLIGLTVMDRYFPGLQRVIQGTADPAAAIAEAEA
;
A
#
# COMPACT_ATOMS: atom_id res chain seq x y z
N GLU A 1 -10.02 12.70 -8.58
CA GLU A 1 -9.88 11.42 -9.30
C GLU A 1 -8.65 10.71 -8.76
N GLY A 2 -8.73 9.40 -8.53
CA GLY A 2 -7.74 8.64 -7.75
C GLY A 2 -8.30 7.33 -7.16
N LYS A 3 -9.53 6.96 -7.54
CA LYS A 3 -10.20 5.72 -7.12
C LYS A 3 -10.03 4.65 -8.19
N VAL A 4 -9.95 3.41 -7.75
CA VAL A 4 -9.82 2.24 -8.61
C VAL A 4 -11.16 1.98 -9.31
N PRO A 5 -11.18 1.91 -10.66
CA PRO A 5 -12.38 1.55 -11.42
C PRO A 5 -12.94 0.19 -10.98
N GLU A 6 -14.26 0.02 -10.97
CA GLU A 6 -14.93 -1.20 -10.51
C GLU A 6 -14.37 -2.47 -11.19
N ALA A 7 -14.17 -2.41 -12.51
CA ALA A 7 -13.62 -3.50 -13.32
C ALA A 7 -12.17 -3.90 -12.98
N ARG A 8 -11.48 -3.14 -12.13
CA ARG A 8 -10.07 -3.37 -11.73
C ARG A 8 -9.90 -3.62 -10.23
N ARG A 9 -10.97 -3.53 -9.44
CA ARG A 9 -10.89 -3.64 -7.98
C ARG A 9 -10.37 -5.00 -7.54
N ARG A 10 -10.71 -6.07 -8.26
CA ARG A 10 -10.26 -7.43 -7.92
C ARG A 10 -8.75 -7.57 -8.04
N GLU A 11 -8.19 -7.16 -9.17
CA GLU A 11 -6.76 -7.22 -9.44
C GLU A 11 -5.98 -6.30 -8.50
N VAL A 12 -6.52 -5.11 -8.21
CA VAL A 12 -5.91 -4.21 -7.22
C VAL A 12 -5.95 -4.82 -5.81
N MET A 13 -7.08 -5.37 -5.37
CA MET A 13 -7.15 -6.03 -4.06
C MET A 13 -6.14 -7.17 -3.95
N GLU A 14 -5.95 -7.95 -5.03
CA GLU A 14 -4.91 -8.97 -5.06
C GLU A 14 -3.49 -8.38 -4.93
N PHE A 15 -3.18 -7.34 -5.71
CA PHE A 15 -1.89 -6.64 -5.63
C PHE A 15 -1.61 -6.13 -4.20
N LEU A 16 -2.57 -5.41 -3.61
CA LEU A 16 -2.42 -4.86 -2.25
C LEU A 16 -2.27 -5.96 -1.20
N THR A 17 -3.00 -7.06 -1.34
CA THR A 17 -2.90 -8.22 -0.43
C THR A 17 -1.53 -8.87 -0.51
N ARG A 18 -0.98 -9.04 -1.71
CA ARG A 18 0.37 -9.56 -1.93
C ARG A 18 1.44 -8.63 -1.34
N ALA A 19 1.34 -7.33 -1.60
CA ALA A 19 2.22 -6.32 -1.02
C ALA A 19 2.22 -6.41 0.52
N ASN A 20 1.03 -6.42 1.12
CA ASN A 20 0.88 -6.47 2.58
C ASN A 20 1.57 -7.69 3.22
N TYR A 21 1.66 -8.82 2.51
CA TYR A 21 2.38 -9.98 3.02
C TYR A 21 3.90 -9.78 3.11
N GLY A 22 4.48 -8.99 2.19
CA GLY A 22 5.91 -8.69 2.16
C GLY A 22 6.33 -7.51 3.03
N LEU A 23 5.39 -6.69 3.50
CA LEU A 23 5.68 -5.50 4.29
C LEU A 23 6.02 -5.84 5.75
N LEU A 24 7.10 -5.22 6.25
CA LEU A 24 7.48 -5.34 7.67
C LEU A 24 6.61 -4.45 8.58
N LEU A 25 6.21 -3.26 8.10
CA LEU A 25 5.41 -2.31 8.87
C LEU A 25 4.43 -1.57 7.96
N GLY A 26 3.22 -1.36 8.48
CA GLY A 26 2.12 -0.70 7.78
C GLY A 26 1.31 -1.68 6.92
N SER A 27 0.23 -1.16 6.33
CA SER A 27 -0.66 -1.94 5.48
C SER A 27 -1.36 -1.03 4.48
N PHE A 28 -1.47 -1.50 3.24
CA PHE A 28 -2.45 -0.99 2.30
C PHE A 28 -3.86 -1.38 2.76
N GLU A 29 -4.79 -0.47 2.60
CA GLU A 29 -6.22 -0.67 2.81
C GLU A 29 -7.00 -0.23 1.58
N PHE A 30 -8.14 -0.88 1.37
CA PHE A 30 -8.96 -0.69 0.19
C PHE A 30 -10.43 -0.56 0.59
N ASP A 31 -11.08 0.52 0.15
CA ASP A 31 -12.52 0.66 0.27
C ASP A 31 -13.21 -0.03 -0.92
N VAL A 32 -13.91 -1.12 -0.63
CA VAL A 32 -14.60 -1.92 -1.65
C VAL A 32 -15.79 -1.17 -2.26
N SER A 33 -16.38 -0.22 -1.55
CA SER A 33 -17.56 0.51 -2.01
C SER A 33 -17.22 1.47 -3.16
N ASP A 34 -16.11 2.19 -3.05
CA ASP A 34 -15.77 3.26 -3.99
C ASP A 34 -14.40 3.13 -4.66
N GLY A 35 -13.55 2.21 -4.21
CA GLY A 35 -12.24 1.93 -4.78
C GLY A 35 -11.11 2.82 -4.27
N GLU A 36 -11.28 3.49 -3.14
CA GLU A 36 -10.20 4.25 -2.50
C GLU A 36 -9.10 3.33 -1.96
N VAL A 37 -7.84 3.71 -2.18
CA VAL A 37 -6.65 3.01 -1.66
C VAL A 37 -5.94 3.96 -0.69
N ARG A 38 -5.56 3.45 0.49
CA ARG A 38 -4.73 4.19 1.44
C ARG A 38 -3.62 3.33 2.04
N PHE A 39 -2.59 3.97 2.56
CA PHE A 39 -1.55 3.30 3.35
C PHE A 39 -1.69 3.71 4.81
N LYS A 40 -1.80 2.73 5.71
CA LYS A 40 -1.96 2.94 7.15
C LYS A 40 -0.69 2.52 7.89
N CYS A 41 -0.17 3.43 8.71
CA CYS A 41 0.79 3.13 9.75
C CYS A 41 0.08 3.22 11.11
N SER A 42 0.30 2.25 11.99
CA SER A 42 -0.20 2.26 13.37
C SER A 42 0.92 1.88 14.32
N ALA A 43 0.95 2.52 15.47
CA ALA A 43 1.84 2.16 16.58
C ALA A 43 0.98 2.09 17.84
N ASP A 44 1.13 1.00 18.59
CA ASP A 44 0.62 0.91 19.95
C ASP A 44 1.71 1.40 20.89
N LEU A 45 1.38 2.38 21.72
CA LEU A 45 2.34 3.08 22.57
C LEU A 45 2.09 2.81 24.05
N GLU A 46 0.94 2.23 24.42
CA GLU A 46 0.53 2.06 25.81
C GLU A 46 0.69 3.38 26.62
N ASP A 47 1.54 3.37 27.64
CA ASP A 47 1.83 4.54 28.50
C ASP A 47 3.03 5.39 28.00
N ALA A 48 3.63 5.03 26.86
CA ALA A 48 4.77 5.74 26.29
C ALA A 48 4.33 6.91 25.40
N GLU A 49 5.14 7.96 25.36
CA GLU A 49 4.98 9.04 24.39
C GLU A 49 5.67 8.69 23.07
N LEU A 50 5.01 9.02 21.95
CA LEU A 50 5.62 8.91 20.64
C LEU A 50 6.75 9.94 20.52
N THR A 51 7.99 9.48 20.42
CA THR A 51 9.11 10.38 20.15
C THR A 51 9.00 10.95 18.74
N HIS A 52 9.55 12.15 18.52
CA HIS A 52 9.62 12.75 17.19
C HIS A 52 10.32 11.84 16.17
N ALA A 53 11.34 11.09 16.59
CA ALA A 53 12.05 10.14 15.75
C ALA A 53 11.14 8.97 15.33
N GLN A 54 10.38 8.38 16.26
CA GLN A 54 9.43 7.31 15.94
C GLN A 54 8.32 7.81 14.99
N PHE A 55 7.77 9.00 15.23
CA PHE A 55 6.82 9.63 14.32
C PHE A 55 7.40 9.82 12.91
N SER A 56 8.62 10.35 12.82
CA SER A 56 9.31 10.57 11.55
C SER A 56 9.55 9.25 10.81
N ASN A 57 9.91 8.20 11.54
CA ASN A 57 10.09 6.86 10.96
C ASN A 57 8.77 6.29 10.42
N LEU A 58 7.66 6.41 11.18
CA LEU A 58 6.33 5.95 10.72
C LEU A 58 5.90 6.66 9.43
N LEU A 59 6.13 7.98 9.35
CA LEU A 59 5.84 8.77 8.15
C LEU A 59 6.73 8.35 6.98
N LEU A 60 8.04 8.23 7.21
CA LEU A 60 9.01 7.87 6.18
C LEU A 60 8.75 6.48 5.61
N ILE A 61 8.32 5.53 6.44
CA ILE A 61 7.91 4.19 6.01
C ILE A 61 6.73 4.29 5.04
N GLY A 62 5.70 5.04 5.39
CA GLY A 62 4.55 5.25 4.50
C GLY A 62 4.93 5.84 3.16
N LEU A 63 5.77 6.88 3.15
CA LEU A 63 6.25 7.50 1.91
C LEU A 63 7.10 6.54 1.07
N THR A 64 8.04 5.83 1.71
CA THR A 64 8.93 4.89 1.02
C THR A 64 8.18 3.71 0.41
N VAL A 65 7.20 3.16 1.14
CA VAL A 65 6.35 2.07 0.64
C VAL A 65 5.48 2.57 -0.50
N MET A 66 4.87 3.75 -0.39
CA MET A 66 4.11 4.33 -1.49
C MET A 66 4.98 4.51 -2.73
N ASP A 67 6.15 5.13 -2.62
CA ASP A 67 7.06 5.34 -3.76
C ASP A 67 7.48 4.02 -4.43
N ARG A 68 7.73 2.98 -3.63
CA ARG A 68 8.15 1.66 -4.11
C ARG A 68 7.03 0.94 -4.88
N TYR A 69 5.81 0.93 -4.34
CA TYR A 69 4.72 0.10 -4.88
C TYR A 69 3.78 0.84 -5.83
N PHE A 70 3.73 2.17 -5.78
CA PHE A 70 2.82 2.98 -6.60
C PHE A 70 2.97 2.74 -8.11
N PRO A 71 4.19 2.63 -8.69
CA PRO A 71 4.32 2.33 -10.12
C PRO A 71 3.68 0.99 -10.52
N GLY A 72 3.86 -0.05 -9.70
CA GLY A 72 3.23 -1.36 -9.91
C GLY A 72 1.71 -1.30 -9.79
N LEU A 73 1.21 -0.61 -8.76
CA LEU A 73 -0.22 -0.39 -8.54
C LEU A 73 -0.86 0.32 -9.74
N GLN A 74 -0.23 1.37 -10.28
CA GLN A 74 -0.74 2.09 -11.45
C GLN A 74 -0.86 1.18 -12.67
N ARG A 75 0.12 0.31 -12.91
CA ARG A 75 0.08 -0.66 -14.02
C ARG A 75 -1.04 -1.67 -13.85
N VAL A 76 -1.29 -2.15 -12.64
CA VAL A 76 -2.43 -3.04 -12.33
C VAL A 76 -3.76 -2.32 -12.56
N ILE A 77 -3.89 -1.06 -12.11
CA ILE A 77 -5.09 -0.23 -12.35
C ILE A 77 -5.35 -0.04 -13.85
N GLN A 78 -4.29 0.19 -14.63
CA GLN A 78 -4.40 0.33 -16.09
C GLN A 78 -4.63 -1.03 -16.79
N GLY A 79 -4.39 -2.15 -16.10
CA GLY A 79 -4.44 -3.50 -16.64
C GLY A 79 -3.29 -3.84 -17.58
N THR A 80 -2.13 -3.19 -17.39
CA THR A 80 -0.91 -3.42 -18.17
C THR A 80 0.08 -4.35 -17.46
N ALA A 81 -0.24 -4.80 -16.25
CA ALA A 81 0.54 -5.79 -15.51
C ALA A 81 -0.37 -6.73 -14.72
N ASP A 82 0.09 -7.98 -14.57
CA ASP A 82 -0.47 -8.93 -13.62
C ASP A 82 -0.05 -8.55 -12.17
N PRO A 83 -0.93 -8.67 -11.17
CA PRO A 83 -0.61 -8.34 -9.78
C PRO A 83 0.63 -9.03 -9.23
N ALA A 84 0.84 -10.32 -9.50
CA ALA A 84 1.98 -11.06 -8.98
C ALA A 84 3.29 -10.59 -9.62
N ALA A 85 3.28 -10.36 -10.93
CA ALA A 85 4.44 -9.83 -11.65
C ALA A 85 4.82 -8.42 -11.18
N ALA A 86 3.83 -7.55 -10.98
CA ALA A 86 4.05 -6.18 -10.50
C ALA A 86 4.64 -6.13 -9.08
N ILE A 87 4.27 -7.08 -8.21
CA ILE A 87 4.87 -7.21 -6.87
C ILE A 87 6.31 -7.69 -6.96
N ALA A 88 6.58 -8.72 -7.76
CA ALA A 88 7.94 -9.23 -7.92
C ALA A 88 8.92 -8.16 -8.43
N GLU A 89 8.48 -7.30 -9.36
CA GLU A 89 9.29 -6.17 -9.83
C GLU A 89 9.47 -5.10 -8.74
N ALA A 90 8.45 -4.81 -7.94
CA ALA A 90 8.56 -3.85 -6.84
C ALA A 90 9.51 -4.36 -5.74
N GLU A 91 9.52 -5.67 -5.48
CA GLU A 91 10.29 -6.30 -4.40
C GLU A 91 11.74 -6.68 -4.77
N ALA A 92 12.09 -6.65 -6.06
CA ALA A 92 13.46 -6.84 -6.56
C ALA A 92 14.43 -5.75 -6.04
#